data_AF-A0A742J3M9-F1
#
_entry.id   AF-A0A742J3M9-F1
#
_cell.length_a   1.000
_cell.length_b   1.000
_cell.length_c   1.000
_cell.angle_alpha   90.00
_cell.angle_beta   90.00
_cell.angle_gamma   90.00
#
_symmetry.space_group_name_H-M   'P 1'
#
loop_
_entity.id
_entity.type
_entity.pdbx_description
1 polymer ?
#
loop_
_entity_poly.entity_id
_entity_poly.type
_entity_poly.pdbx_seq_one_letter_code
_entity_poly.pdbx_strand_id
1 'polypeptide(L)'
;MRNIIELEQISEELKKHDLLQPPFIADGKLISDFAKRVECYLELIDFIRNKYPDNEIIKQVKIRTKSIIYLSDKIIETLKLFLTGNVKEAYKKFDQAITNSSMHTHLNKMTVPLTKLCNSRTPLFRVRKSECILKQREELFHIPFKNRHLVSAQRFSVSGLPCLYLGTSIFVCWQEMGKPDFDKLYISSFISDKENSNIRILDLGYNLTSALRTKPGDLWYSFEQGLGD
;
A
#
# COMPACT_ATOMS: atom_id res chain seq x y z
N MET A 1 -27.54 -0.94 -3.74
CA MET A 1 -27.77 -0.16 -4.98
C MET A 1 -27.49 1.33 -4.74
N ARG A 2 -28.14 2.01 -3.77
CA ARG A 2 -27.87 3.43 -3.44
C ARG A 2 -26.40 3.77 -3.17
N ASN A 3 -25.70 3.01 -2.33
CA ASN A 3 -24.27 3.26 -2.05
C ASN A 3 -23.37 3.11 -3.28
N ILE A 4 -23.75 2.30 -4.28
CA ILE A 4 -22.96 2.13 -5.51
C ILE A 4 -23.06 3.40 -6.35
N ILE A 5 -24.28 3.92 -6.54
CA ILE A 5 -24.53 5.17 -7.27
C ILE A 5 -23.79 6.34 -6.60
N GLU A 6 -23.84 6.43 -5.27
CA GLU A 6 -23.13 7.47 -4.53
C GLU A 6 -21.60 7.37 -4.69
N LEU A 7 -21.04 6.17 -4.74
CA LEU A 7 -19.62 5.96 -5.03
C LEU A 7 -19.27 6.25 -6.49
N GLU A 8 -20.15 5.93 -7.43
CA GLU A 8 -19.97 6.20 -8.87
C GLU A 8 -19.87 7.69 -9.12
N GLN A 9 -20.78 8.49 -8.55
CA GLN A 9 -20.74 9.96 -8.61
C GLN A 9 -19.40 10.52 -8.12
N ILE A 10 -18.88 10.00 -7.00
CA ILE A 10 -17.58 10.43 -6.46
C ILE A 10 -16.43 10.02 -7.39
N SER A 11 -16.48 8.80 -7.92
CA SER A 11 -15.45 8.23 -8.79
C SER A 11 -15.36 8.93 -10.15
N GLU A 12 -16.51 9.27 -10.74
CA GLU A 12 -16.58 10.02 -12.00
C GLU A 12 -15.92 11.40 -11.88
N GLU A 13 -16.16 12.11 -10.78
CA GLU A 13 -15.50 13.40 -10.57
C GLU A 13 -14.01 13.23 -10.27
N LEU A 14 -13.60 12.27 -9.42
CA LEU A 14 -12.18 11.99 -9.17
C LEU A 14 -11.38 11.71 -10.45
N LYS A 15 -11.96 10.95 -11.39
CA LYS A 15 -11.31 10.59 -12.67
C LYS A 15 -11.05 11.78 -13.59
N LYS A 16 -11.74 12.90 -13.41
CA LYS A 16 -11.53 14.13 -14.20
C LYS A 16 -10.33 14.94 -13.73
N HIS A 17 -9.75 14.59 -12.58
CA HIS A 17 -8.61 15.30 -12.00
C HIS A 17 -7.34 14.44 -12.07
N ASP A 18 -6.52 14.66 -13.10
CA ASP A 18 -5.29 13.90 -13.34
C ASP A 18 -4.32 13.88 -12.15
N LEU A 19 -4.26 14.98 -11.37
CA LEU A 19 -3.44 15.06 -10.16
C LEU A 19 -3.84 14.04 -9.07
N LEU A 20 -5.06 13.52 -9.13
CA LEU A 20 -5.61 12.55 -8.18
C LEU A 20 -5.69 11.15 -8.77
N GLN A 21 -5.14 10.93 -9.96
CA GLN A 21 -5.10 9.63 -10.63
C GLN A 21 -3.68 9.04 -10.68
N PRO A 22 -3.55 7.70 -10.56
CA PRO A 22 -2.30 7.02 -10.80
C PRO A 22 -1.97 6.94 -12.32
N PRO A 23 -0.68 6.83 -12.70
CA PRO A 23 0.48 6.84 -11.82
C PRO A 23 0.78 8.24 -11.26
N PHE A 24 1.04 8.32 -9.96
CA PHE A 24 1.42 9.57 -9.30
C PHE A 24 2.89 9.89 -9.59
N ILE A 25 3.12 10.65 -10.65
CA ILE A 25 4.45 11.13 -11.02
C ILE A 25 4.63 12.51 -10.40
N ALA A 26 5.62 12.64 -9.51
CA ALA A 26 5.89 13.91 -8.83
C ALA A 26 6.39 14.96 -9.83
N ASP A 27 5.76 16.14 -9.81
CA ASP A 27 6.20 17.31 -10.56
C ASP A 27 7.00 18.25 -9.64
N GLY A 28 8.32 18.27 -9.81
CA GLY A 28 9.22 19.08 -9.00
C GLY A 28 9.53 18.47 -7.61
N LYS A 29 9.42 19.28 -6.55
CA LYS A 29 9.79 18.84 -5.19
C LYS A 29 8.67 17.98 -4.59
N LEU A 30 9.02 16.81 -4.05
CA LEU A 30 8.09 15.84 -3.45
C LEU A 30 7.08 16.48 -2.48
N ILE A 31 7.55 17.36 -1.60
CA ILE A 31 6.69 17.99 -0.59
C ILE A 31 5.69 18.96 -1.22
N SER A 32 6.11 19.76 -2.20
CA SER A 32 5.20 20.70 -2.87
C SER A 32 4.20 19.97 -3.76
N ASP A 33 4.64 18.91 -4.45
CA ASP A 33 3.75 18.05 -5.24
C ASP A 33 2.68 17.39 -4.35
N PHE A 34 3.09 16.80 -3.22
CA PHE A 34 2.15 16.22 -2.24
C PHE A 34 1.15 17.26 -1.72
N ALA A 35 1.62 18.45 -1.31
CA ALA A 35 0.76 19.52 -0.82
C ALA A 35 -0.27 19.96 -1.87
N LYS A 36 0.16 20.13 -3.14
CA LYS A 36 -0.71 20.47 -4.27
C LYS A 36 -1.80 19.42 -4.51
N ARG A 37 -1.46 18.12 -4.39
CA ARG A 37 -2.45 17.04 -4.52
C ARG A 37 -3.46 17.03 -3.38
N VAL A 38 -3.01 17.30 -2.14
CA VAL A 38 -3.91 17.43 -0.99
C VAL A 38 -4.87 18.60 -1.17
N GLU A 39 -4.38 19.76 -1.62
CA GLU A 39 -5.21 20.93 -1.93
C GLU A 39 -6.26 20.60 -2.99
N CYS A 40 -5.84 20.02 -4.12
CA CYS A 40 -6.74 19.56 -5.18
C CYS A 40 -7.80 18.57 -4.66
N TYR A 41 -7.41 17.64 -3.77
CA TYR A 41 -8.34 16.70 -3.17
C TYR A 41 -9.37 17.37 -2.26
N LEU A 42 -8.96 18.38 -1.47
CA LEU A 42 -9.86 19.13 -0.60
C LEU A 42 -10.87 19.98 -1.39
N GLU A 43 -10.39 20.68 -2.42
CA GLU A 43 -11.25 21.43 -3.35
C GLU A 43 -12.27 20.51 -4.03
N LEU A 44 -11.83 19.32 -4.47
CA LEU A 44 -12.70 18.34 -5.08
C LEU A 44 -13.78 17.83 -4.12
N ILE A 45 -13.44 17.60 -2.84
CA ILE A 45 -14.44 17.21 -1.83
C ILE A 45 -15.55 18.26 -1.75
N ASP A 46 -15.20 19.55 -1.75
CA ASP A 46 -16.16 20.65 -1.72
C ASP A 46 -16.99 20.74 -3.00
N PHE A 47 -16.35 20.58 -4.16
CA PHE A 47 -17.04 20.54 -5.44
C PHE A 47 -18.07 19.40 -5.50
N ILE A 48 -17.69 18.16 -5.16
CA ILE A 48 -18.58 17.00 -5.16
C ILE A 48 -19.71 17.20 -4.15
N ARG A 49 -19.41 17.77 -2.97
CA ARG A 49 -20.41 18.04 -1.94
C ARG A 49 -21.49 19.01 -2.42
N ASN A 50 -21.11 20.04 -3.18
CA ASN A 50 -22.03 21.02 -3.76
C ASN A 50 -22.83 20.44 -4.93
N LYS A 51 -22.18 19.63 -5.78
CA LYS A 51 -22.81 18.99 -6.93
C LYS A 51 -23.82 17.90 -6.54
N TYR A 52 -23.51 17.12 -5.50
CA TYR A 52 -24.32 16.00 -5.01
C TYR A 52 -24.70 16.21 -3.54
N PRO A 53 -25.62 17.14 -3.23
CA PRO A 53 -25.97 17.49 -1.85
C PRO A 53 -26.66 16.35 -1.08
N ASP A 54 -27.24 15.37 -1.77
CA ASP A 54 -27.92 14.21 -1.15
C ASP A 54 -27.04 12.97 -1.01
N ASN A 55 -25.80 13.01 -1.51
CA ASN A 55 -24.85 11.90 -1.41
C ASN A 55 -24.32 11.80 0.03
N GLU A 56 -24.64 10.70 0.72
CA GLU A 56 -24.28 10.51 2.14
C GLU A 56 -22.80 10.20 2.31
N ILE A 57 -22.17 9.53 1.35
CA ILE A 57 -20.74 9.20 1.41
C ILE A 57 -19.90 10.46 1.39
N ILE A 58 -20.15 11.40 0.48
CA ILE A 58 -19.38 12.66 0.44
C ILE A 58 -19.66 13.54 1.67
N LYS A 59 -20.89 13.51 2.24
CA LYS A 59 -21.16 14.15 3.55
C LYS A 59 -20.22 13.61 4.62
N GLN A 60 -20.08 12.29 4.69
CA GLN A 60 -19.19 11.63 5.64
C GLN A 60 -17.72 11.98 5.40
N VAL A 61 -17.27 12.02 4.14
CA VAL A 61 -15.91 12.46 3.81
C VAL A 61 -15.68 13.92 4.22
N LYS A 62 -16.62 14.83 3.90
CA LYS A 62 -16.49 16.26 4.22
C LYS A 62 -16.37 16.52 5.71
N ILE A 63 -17.11 15.80 6.56
CA ILE A 63 -17.00 15.91 8.03
C ILE A 63 -15.57 15.61 8.52
N ARG A 64 -14.80 14.78 7.77
CA ARG A 64 -13.43 14.38 8.11
C ARG A 64 -12.36 15.32 7.54
N THR A 65 -12.74 16.44 6.90
CA THR A 65 -11.80 17.42 6.33
C THR A 65 -10.71 17.84 7.31
N LYS A 66 -11.07 18.14 8.57
CA LYS A 66 -10.09 18.52 9.61
C LYS A 66 -9.06 17.42 9.88
N SER A 67 -9.49 16.16 9.93
CA SER A 67 -8.59 15.02 10.11
C SER A 67 -7.68 14.80 8.90
N ILE A 68 -8.20 15.02 7.68
CA ILE A 68 -7.42 14.94 6.44
C ILE A 68 -6.31 16.00 6.43
N ILE A 69 -6.66 17.24 6.74
CA ILE A 69 -5.69 18.35 6.83
C ILE A 69 -4.63 18.04 7.89
N TYR A 70 -5.06 17.67 9.10
CA TYR A 70 -4.14 17.33 10.19
C TYR A 70 -3.15 16.23 9.81
N LEU A 71 -3.62 15.12 9.22
CA LEU A 71 -2.74 14.03 8.81
C LEU A 71 -1.79 14.48 7.68
N SER A 72 -2.29 15.25 6.71
CA SER A 72 -1.49 15.77 5.60
C SER A 72 -0.37 16.67 6.08
N ASP A 73 -0.65 17.57 7.02
CA ASP A 73 0.35 18.45 7.64
C ASP A 73 1.43 17.63 8.37
N LYS A 74 1.02 16.58 9.09
CA LYS A 74 1.97 15.69 9.78
C LYS A 74 2.82 14.86 8.83
N ILE A 75 2.27 14.44 7.69
CA ILE A 75 3.04 13.79 6.62
C ILE A 75 4.06 14.77 6.06
N ILE A 76 3.67 16.03 5.79
CA ILE A 76 4.59 17.07 5.31
C ILE A 76 5.73 17.31 6.31
N GLU A 77 5.42 17.48 7.61
CA GLU A 77 6.42 17.61 8.67
C GLU A 77 7.39 16.41 8.70
N THR A 78 6.85 15.19 8.62
CA THR A 78 7.62 13.95 8.58
C THR A 78 8.57 13.93 7.39
N LEU A 79 8.07 14.27 6.18
CA LEU A 79 8.88 14.31 4.97
C LEU A 79 9.99 15.36 5.06
N LYS A 80 9.71 16.54 5.63
CA LYS A 80 10.74 17.59 5.85
C LYS A 80 11.87 17.05 6.74
N LEU A 81 11.53 16.40 7.86
CA LEU A 81 12.52 15.82 8.78
C LEU A 81 13.32 14.70 8.11
N PHE A 82 12.64 13.82 7.38
CA PHE A 82 13.29 12.71 6.68
C PHE A 82 14.28 13.21 5.62
N LEU A 83 13.86 14.15 4.77
CA LEU A 83 14.69 14.69 3.68
C LEU A 83 15.85 15.56 4.18
N THR A 84 15.76 16.11 5.40
CA THR A 84 16.88 16.82 6.05
C THR A 84 17.80 15.90 6.86
N GLY A 85 17.58 14.58 6.79
CA GLY A 85 18.41 13.56 7.44
C GLY A 85 18.05 13.29 8.91
N ASN A 86 17.03 13.95 9.46
CA ASN A 86 16.55 13.71 10.82
C ASN A 86 15.54 12.54 10.86
N VAL A 87 16.03 11.35 10.51
CA VAL A 87 15.21 10.14 10.36
C VAL A 87 14.54 9.75 11.69
N LYS A 88 15.24 9.87 12.82
CA LYS A 88 14.69 9.52 14.15
C LYS A 88 13.47 10.38 14.50
N GLU A 89 13.56 11.69 14.35
CA GLU A 89 12.42 12.56 14.64
C GLU A 89 11.32 12.42 13.59
N ALA A 90 11.64 12.15 12.33
CA ALA A 90 10.64 11.82 11.31
C ALA A 90 9.78 10.62 11.74
N TYR A 91 10.42 9.51 12.16
CA TYR A 91 9.71 8.33 12.68
C TYR A 91 8.81 8.67 13.88
N LYS A 92 9.36 9.40 14.86
CA LYS A 92 8.60 9.80 16.05
C LYS A 92 7.40 10.66 15.70
N LYS A 93 7.56 11.61 14.77
CA LYS A 93 6.46 12.49 14.32
C LYS A 93 5.38 11.72 13.57
N PHE A 94 5.77 10.82 12.68
CA PHE A 94 4.83 9.98 11.97
C PHE A 94 4.06 9.04 12.93
N ASP A 95 4.77 8.41 13.86
CA ASP A 95 4.16 7.56 14.88
C ASP A 95 3.11 8.33 15.70
N GLN A 96 3.47 9.51 16.20
CA GLN A 96 2.54 10.40 16.92
C GLN A 96 1.33 10.81 16.07
N ALA A 97 1.52 11.07 14.77
CA ALA A 97 0.43 11.44 13.88
C ALA A 97 -0.63 10.33 13.77
N ILE A 98 -0.18 9.07 13.81
CA ILE A 98 -1.03 7.89 13.72
C ILE A 98 -1.64 7.52 15.08
N THR A 99 -0.83 7.44 16.14
CA THR A 99 -1.23 6.91 17.44
C THR A 99 -2.07 7.89 18.26
N ASN A 100 -1.77 9.18 18.21
CA ASN A 100 -2.44 10.21 19.02
C ASN A 100 -3.69 10.80 18.34
N SER A 101 -4.18 10.21 17.27
CA SER A 101 -5.35 10.67 16.53
C SER A 101 -6.35 9.53 16.30
N SER A 102 -7.52 9.83 15.77
CA SER A 102 -8.48 8.81 15.33
C SER A 102 -7.95 7.94 14.18
N MET A 103 -6.76 8.24 13.63
CA MET A 103 -6.16 7.51 12.52
C MET A 103 -5.83 6.08 12.87
N HIS A 104 -5.44 5.77 14.11
CA HIS A 104 -5.20 4.38 14.52
C HIS A 104 -6.44 3.49 14.27
N THR A 105 -7.65 4.00 14.56
CA THR A 105 -8.91 3.30 14.28
C THR A 105 -9.14 3.10 12.79
N HIS A 106 -8.82 4.11 11.97
CA HIS A 106 -8.94 4.03 10.52
C HIS A 106 -7.96 3.01 9.92
N LEU A 107 -6.69 3.05 10.33
CA LEU A 107 -5.69 2.07 9.89
C LEU A 107 -6.07 0.65 10.31
N ASN A 108 -6.56 0.46 11.54
CA ASN A 108 -7.03 -0.85 11.99
C ASN A 108 -8.17 -1.38 11.10
N LYS A 109 -9.06 -0.52 10.61
CA LYS A 109 -10.12 -0.90 9.64
C LYS A 109 -9.59 -1.23 8.26
N MET A 110 -8.43 -0.67 7.88
CA MET A 110 -7.73 -0.97 6.62
C MET A 110 -6.81 -2.19 6.73
N THR A 111 -6.88 -2.96 7.82
CA THR A 111 -6.05 -4.17 7.96
C THR A 111 -6.85 -5.44 7.73
N VAL A 112 -6.20 -6.45 7.19
CA VAL A 112 -6.74 -7.79 6.96
C VAL A 112 -5.97 -8.80 7.83
N PRO A 113 -6.64 -9.73 8.52
CA PRO A 113 -5.94 -10.81 9.23
C PRO A 113 -5.00 -11.57 8.30
N LEU A 114 -3.77 -11.83 8.74
CA LEU A 114 -2.77 -12.56 7.94
C LEU A 114 -3.30 -13.92 7.48
N THR A 115 -4.05 -14.62 8.34
CA THR A 115 -4.67 -15.92 8.05
C THR A 115 -5.64 -15.89 6.88
N LYS A 116 -6.22 -14.73 6.53
CA LYS A 116 -7.05 -14.58 5.32
C LYS A 116 -6.22 -14.47 4.05
N LEU A 117 -5.01 -13.93 4.13
CA LEU A 117 -4.11 -13.73 2.98
C LEU A 117 -3.19 -14.94 2.76
N CYS A 118 -2.68 -15.53 3.85
CA CYS A 118 -1.65 -16.56 3.85
C CYS A 118 -2.14 -17.76 4.66
N ASN A 119 -2.55 -18.85 4.02
CA ASN A 119 -3.00 -20.07 4.69
C ASN A 119 -2.73 -21.30 3.81
N SER A 120 -3.17 -22.48 4.23
CA SER A 120 -2.93 -23.72 3.48
C SER A 120 -3.54 -23.74 2.08
N ARG A 121 -4.57 -22.92 1.81
CA ARG A 121 -5.18 -22.78 0.47
C ARG A 121 -4.54 -21.66 -0.35
N THR A 122 -4.05 -20.61 0.31
CA THR A 122 -3.39 -19.46 -0.32
C THR A 122 -1.99 -19.27 0.27
N PRO A 123 -1.03 -20.18 -0.02
CA PRO A 123 0.34 -19.99 0.42
C PRO A 123 0.96 -18.77 -0.28
N LEU A 124 1.83 -18.07 0.44
CA LEU A 124 2.65 -17.02 -0.16
C LEU A 124 4.04 -17.58 -0.44
N PHE A 125 4.74 -16.98 -1.41
CA PHE A 125 6.00 -17.49 -1.93
C PHE A 125 7.11 -16.47 -1.74
N ARG A 126 8.33 -16.97 -1.65
CA ARG A 126 9.54 -16.16 -1.78
C ARG A 126 10.49 -16.85 -2.74
N VAL A 127 11.10 -16.04 -3.59
CA VAL A 127 12.24 -16.45 -4.42
C VAL A 127 13.49 -15.79 -3.85
N ARG A 128 14.60 -16.52 -3.84
CA ARG A 128 15.92 -16.03 -3.46
C ARG A 128 16.92 -16.48 -4.52
N LYS A 129 17.73 -15.54 -5.01
CA LYS A 129 18.88 -15.84 -5.86
C LYS A 129 20.07 -16.14 -4.96
N SER A 130 20.81 -17.20 -5.27
CA SER A 130 22.07 -17.50 -4.61
C SER A 130 23.05 -18.12 -5.61
N GLU A 131 24.29 -17.65 -5.59
CA GLU A 131 25.40 -18.26 -6.33
C GLU A 131 25.91 -19.54 -5.63
N CYS A 132 25.63 -19.68 -4.33
CA CYS A 132 25.98 -20.85 -3.53
C CYS A 132 24.76 -21.74 -3.27
N ILE A 133 25.00 -23.04 -3.09
CA ILE A 133 23.95 -23.99 -2.71
C ILE A 133 23.42 -23.69 -1.31
N LEU A 134 22.13 -23.37 -1.20
CA LEU A 134 21.42 -23.22 0.07
C LEU A 134 20.95 -24.59 0.53
N LYS A 135 21.29 -24.98 1.77
CA LYS A 135 21.00 -26.31 2.32
C LYS A 135 19.98 -26.27 3.45
N GLN A 136 19.88 -25.16 4.15
CA GLN A 136 19.07 -25.00 5.35
C GLN A 136 17.86 -24.11 5.08
N ARG A 137 16.73 -24.44 5.71
CA ARG A 137 15.46 -23.72 5.49
C ARG A 137 15.55 -22.26 5.94
N GLU A 138 16.32 -21.99 6.98
CA GLU A 138 16.52 -20.65 7.55
C GLU A 138 17.21 -19.72 6.55
N GLU A 139 17.98 -20.27 5.60
CA GLU A 139 18.61 -19.50 4.52
C GLU A 139 17.58 -18.96 3.53
N LEU A 140 16.35 -19.48 3.51
CA LEU A 140 15.26 -19.00 2.66
C LEU A 140 14.36 -17.98 3.37
N PHE A 141 14.64 -17.67 4.63
CA PHE A 141 13.90 -16.68 5.41
C PHE A 141 14.46 -15.25 5.22
N HIS A 142 14.06 -14.31 6.07
CA HIS A 142 14.70 -12.99 6.09
C HIS A 142 16.16 -13.09 6.55
N ILE A 143 16.97 -12.10 6.18
CA ILE A 143 18.36 -12.02 6.63
C ILE A 143 18.37 -11.99 8.17
N PRO A 144 19.15 -12.84 8.86
CA PRO A 144 19.18 -12.83 10.32
C PRO A 144 19.55 -11.46 10.90
N PHE A 145 18.98 -11.09 12.04
CA PHE A 145 19.24 -9.78 12.67
C PHE A 145 20.73 -9.50 12.93
N LYS A 146 21.51 -10.53 13.26
CA LYS A 146 22.99 -10.45 13.37
C LYS A 146 23.69 -9.97 12.09
N ASN A 147 23.06 -10.23 10.93
CA ASN A 147 23.55 -9.86 9.61
C ASN A 147 22.79 -8.66 9.04
N ARG A 148 22.16 -7.83 9.89
CA ARG A 148 21.37 -6.67 9.45
C ARG A 148 22.15 -5.68 8.58
N HIS A 149 23.48 -5.61 8.70
CA HIS A 149 24.34 -4.77 7.87
C HIS A 149 24.29 -5.15 6.37
N LEU A 150 23.83 -6.36 6.03
CA LEU A 150 23.61 -6.80 4.64
C LEU A 150 22.22 -6.41 4.10
N VAL A 151 21.34 -5.86 4.94
CA VAL A 151 19.98 -5.47 4.54
C VAL A 151 20.02 -4.07 3.95
N SER A 152 19.90 -3.97 2.63
CA SER A 152 19.71 -2.70 1.92
C SER A 152 18.32 -2.13 2.16
N ALA A 153 18.14 -0.84 1.84
CA ALA A 153 16.82 -0.22 1.79
C ALA A 153 15.96 -0.88 0.70
N GLN A 154 14.69 -1.12 1.00
CA GLN A 154 13.69 -1.70 0.12
C GLN A 154 12.41 -0.86 0.19
N ARG A 155 11.43 -1.14 -0.68
CA ARG A 155 10.21 -0.32 -0.82
C ARG A 155 9.49 -0.06 0.51
N PHE A 156 9.41 -1.07 1.38
CA PHE A 156 8.68 -1.01 2.64
C PHE A 156 9.58 -1.17 3.88
N SER A 157 10.91 -1.07 3.73
CA SER A 157 11.83 -1.23 4.85
C SER A 157 13.11 -0.40 4.69
N VAL A 158 13.54 0.22 5.79
CA VAL A 158 14.82 0.96 5.83
C VAL A 158 16.02 0.02 5.90
N SER A 159 17.18 0.55 5.49
CA SER A 159 18.45 -0.18 5.58
C SER A 159 18.69 -0.67 7.01
N GLY A 160 19.12 -1.93 7.14
CA GLY A 160 19.39 -2.53 8.44
C GLY A 160 18.17 -3.04 9.21
N LEU A 161 16.97 -3.04 8.63
CA LEU A 161 15.78 -3.69 9.20
C LEU A 161 15.40 -4.93 8.37
N PRO A 162 15.72 -6.15 8.83
CA PRO A 162 15.29 -7.36 8.14
C PRO A 162 13.77 -7.46 8.00
N CYS A 163 13.28 -7.63 6.77
CA CYS A 163 11.88 -7.87 6.45
C CYS A 163 11.72 -9.12 5.58
N LEU A 164 10.55 -9.76 5.67
CA LEU A 164 10.18 -10.91 4.86
C LEU A 164 9.26 -10.44 3.72
N TYR A 165 9.80 -10.43 2.50
CA TYR A 165 9.04 -10.10 1.29
C TYR A 165 8.48 -11.39 0.69
N LEU A 166 7.15 -11.43 0.54
CA LEU A 166 6.41 -12.57 0.01
C LEU A 166 5.50 -12.12 -1.12
N GLY A 167 5.37 -12.93 -2.17
CA GLY A 167 4.46 -12.73 -3.29
C GLY A 167 3.36 -13.79 -3.33
N THR A 168 2.29 -13.48 -4.07
CA THR A 168 1.13 -14.38 -4.26
C THR A 168 1.40 -15.50 -5.27
N SER A 169 2.46 -15.38 -6.06
CA SER A 169 2.94 -16.43 -6.97
C SER A 169 4.45 -16.39 -7.11
N ILE A 170 5.05 -17.53 -7.48
CA ILE A 170 6.47 -17.64 -7.80
C ILE A 170 6.83 -16.70 -8.96
N PHE A 171 5.97 -16.59 -9.97
CA PHE A 171 6.16 -15.72 -11.12
C PHE A 171 6.30 -14.25 -10.73
N VAL A 172 5.40 -13.73 -9.87
CA VAL A 172 5.49 -12.36 -9.35
C VAL A 172 6.80 -12.16 -8.59
N CYS A 173 7.20 -13.10 -7.74
CA CYS A 173 8.47 -13.01 -7.01
C CYS A 173 9.69 -12.97 -7.93
N TRP A 174 9.68 -13.77 -9.00
CA TRP A 174 10.74 -13.79 -10.00
C TRP A 174 10.83 -12.48 -10.78
N GLN A 175 9.69 -11.87 -11.12
CA GLN A 175 9.63 -10.56 -11.75
C GLN A 175 10.18 -9.45 -10.84
N GLU A 176 9.74 -9.40 -9.57
CA GLU A 176 10.22 -8.43 -8.57
C GLU A 176 11.73 -8.53 -8.31
N MET A 177 12.30 -9.72 -8.51
CA MET A 177 13.74 -9.97 -8.40
C MET A 177 14.55 -9.57 -9.64
N GLY A 178 13.93 -9.04 -10.69
CA GLY A 178 14.61 -8.69 -11.93
C GLY A 178 14.89 -9.88 -12.85
N LYS A 179 14.03 -10.90 -12.81
CA LYS A 179 14.08 -12.07 -13.71
C LYS A 179 15.41 -12.84 -13.72
N PRO A 180 15.94 -13.25 -12.55
CA PRO A 180 17.19 -14.00 -12.46
C PRO A 180 17.13 -15.39 -13.13
N ASP A 181 18.29 -15.93 -13.51
CA ASP A 181 18.44 -17.26 -14.12
C ASP A 181 17.87 -18.37 -13.22
N PHE A 182 17.18 -19.34 -13.83
CA PHE A 182 16.44 -20.38 -13.11
C PHE A 182 17.32 -21.34 -12.31
N ASP A 183 18.56 -21.57 -12.73
CA ASP A 183 19.54 -22.47 -12.08
C ASP A 183 20.05 -21.92 -10.74
N LYS A 184 19.80 -20.64 -10.44
CA LYS A 184 20.23 -19.95 -9.22
C LYS A 184 19.08 -19.61 -8.28
N LEU A 185 17.88 -20.11 -8.54
CA LEU A 185 16.68 -19.79 -7.76
C LEU A 185 16.40 -20.82 -6.69
N TYR A 186 16.15 -20.29 -5.50
CA TYR A 186 15.63 -21.05 -4.39
C TYR A 186 14.26 -20.51 -4.03
N ILE A 187 13.29 -21.42 -3.91
CA ILE A 187 11.89 -21.09 -3.74
C ILE A 187 11.44 -21.64 -2.40
N SER A 188 10.66 -20.86 -1.66
CA SER A 188 10.02 -21.28 -0.43
C SER A 188 8.56 -20.85 -0.42
N SER A 189 7.72 -21.69 0.20
CA SER A 189 6.33 -21.37 0.50
C SER A 189 6.16 -21.10 1.99
N PHE A 190 5.25 -20.17 2.29
CA PHE A 190 4.91 -19.72 3.62
C PHE A 190 3.40 -19.86 3.81
N ILE A 191 3.04 -20.38 4.97
CA ILE A 191 1.66 -20.44 5.47
C ILE A 191 1.68 -19.85 6.88
N SER A 192 0.66 -19.05 7.24
CA SER A 192 0.56 -18.55 8.61
C SER A 192 0.13 -19.68 9.54
N ASP A 193 0.69 -19.70 10.74
CA ASP A 193 0.19 -20.55 11.81
C ASP A 193 -1.21 -20.13 12.24
N LYS A 194 -2.10 -21.10 12.48
CA LYS A 194 -3.47 -20.87 12.94
C LYS A 194 -3.50 -20.32 14.37
N GLU A 195 -2.49 -20.64 15.18
CA GLU A 195 -2.42 -20.20 16.58
C GLU A 195 -2.07 -18.71 16.70
N ASN A 196 -1.33 -18.14 15.73
CA ASN A 196 -0.96 -16.72 15.67
C ASN A 196 -1.99 -15.86 14.90
N SER A 197 -3.28 -16.06 15.19
CA SER A 197 -4.40 -15.42 14.48
C SER A 197 -4.52 -13.89 14.63
N ASN A 198 -3.72 -13.29 15.52
CA ASN A 198 -3.81 -11.86 15.86
C ASN A 198 -2.99 -10.95 14.93
N ILE A 199 -2.13 -11.50 14.05
CA ILE A 199 -1.35 -10.68 13.12
C ILE A 199 -2.28 -10.12 12.03
N ARG A 200 -2.24 -8.81 11.87
CA ARG A 200 -3.01 -8.07 10.86
C ARG A 200 -2.06 -7.36 9.92
N ILE A 201 -2.38 -7.39 8.63
CA ILE A 201 -1.60 -6.78 7.56
C ILE A 201 -2.36 -5.55 7.07
N LEU A 202 -1.68 -4.40 7.00
CA LEU A 202 -2.24 -3.18 6.43
C LEU A 202 -2.45 -3.36 4.91
N ASP A 203 -3.67 -3.19 4.44
CA ASP A 203 -4.04 -3.27 3.04
C ASP A 203 -3.94 -1.89 2.39
N LEU A 204 -2.80 -1.65 1.71
CA LEU A 204 -2.55 -0.44 0.92
C LEU A 204 -3.14 -0.53 -0.51
N GLY A 205 -3.75 -1.66 -0.88
CA GLY A 205 -4.38 -1.86 -2.19
C GLY A 205 -5.85 -1.44 -2.24
N TYR A 206 -6.47 -1.17 -1.08
CA TYR A 206 -7.86 -0.73 -1.00
C TYR A 206 -8.02 0.67 -1.59
N ASN A 207 -8.75 0.77 -2.71
CA ASN A 207 -9.02 2.02 -3.39
C ASN A 207 -10.52 2.13 -3.74
N LEU A 208 -10.96 3.30 -4.21
CA LEU A 208 -12.37 3.53 -4.54
C LEU A 208 -12.88 2.57 -5.62
N THR A 209 -12.04 2.20 -6.58
CA THR A 209 -12.36 1.19 -7.60
C THR A 209 -12.61 -0.17 -6.96
N SER A 210 -11.83 -0.58 -5.95
CA SER A 210 -12.07 -1.79 -5.18
C SER A 210 -13.41 -1.76 -4.42
N ALA A 211 -13.86 -0.58 -3.97
CA ALA A 211 -15.17 -0.41 -3.33
C ALA A 211 -16.35 -0.45 -4.33
N LEU A 212 -16.12 -0.04 -5.58
CA LEU A 212 -17.10 -0.07 -6.67
C LEU A 212 -17.26 -1.45 -7.31
N ARG A 213 -16.19 -2.26 -7.32
CA ARG A 213 -16.21 -3.62 -7.85
C ARG A 213 -16.95 -4.55 -6.89
N THR A 214 -18.24 -4.76 -7.16
CA THR A 214 -19.12 -5.64 -6.36
C THR A 214 -19.02 -7.12 -6.73
N LYS A 215 -18.25 -7.49 -7.76
CA LYS A 215 -18.07 -8.89 -8.18
C LYS A 215 -16.62 -9.35 -7.94
N PRO A 216 -16.40 -10.42 -7.14
CA PRO A 216 -15.11 -11.09 -7.06
C PRO A 216 -14.85 -11.81 -8.40
N GLY A 217 -14.22 -11.10 -9.33
CA GLY A 217 -13.94 -11.58 -10.69
C GLY A 217 -13.25 -10.51 -11.56
N ASP A 218 -13.46 -9.23 -11.25
CA ASP A 218 -12.81 -8.10 -11.96
C ASP A 218 -11.32 -7.91 -11.57
N LEU A 219 -10.76 -8.83 -10.78
CA LEU A 219 -9.34 -8.87 -10.44
C LEU A 219 -8.52 -9.68 -11.46
N TRP A 220 -9.16 -10.36 -12.42
CA TRP A 220 -8.49 -11.14 -13.45
C TRP A 220 -8.44 -10.36 -14.77
N TYR A 221 -7.24 -9.84 -15.06
CA TYR A 221 -6.70 -9.56 -16.40
C TYR A 221 -7.62 -8.86 -17.41
N SER A 222 -7.58 -7.53 -17.42
CA SER A 222 -7.66 -6.77 -18.67
C SER A 222 -6.26 -6.74 -19.29
N PHE A 223 -5.75 -7.88 -19.76
CA PHE A 223 -4.81 -7.82 -20.87
C PHE A 223 -5.67 -7.52 -22.08
N GLU A 224 -5.50 -6.33 -22.65
CA GLU A 224 -6.01 -6.02 -23.98
C GLU A 224 -5.63 -7.17 -24.91
N GLN A 225 -6.64 -7.88 -25.42
CA GLN A 225 -6.49 -8.63 -26.64
C GLN A 225 -6.26 -7.59 -27.75
N GLY A 226 -4.99 -7.31 -28.02
CA GLY A 226 -4.58 -6.78 -29.31
C GLY A 226 -4.85 -7.86 -30.36
N LEU A 227 -6.02 -7.79 -30.98
CA LEU A 227 -6.28 -8.35 -32.31
C LEU A 227 -5.89 -7.28 -33.34
N GLY A 228 -5.05 -7.67 -34.31
CA GLY A 228 -4.57 -6.89 -35.45
C GLY A 228 -3.05 -6.75 -35.40
N ASP A 229 -2.23 -7.47 -36.18
CA ASP A 229 -2.44 -8.20 -37.45
C ASP A 229 -1.74 -9.58 -37.44
#